data_AF-A0A8H2QEP7-F1
#
_entry.id   AF-A0A8H2QEP7-F1
#
_cell.length_a   1.000
_cell.length_b   1.000
_cell.length_c   1.000
_cell.angle_alpha   90.00
_cell.angle_beta   90.00
_cell.angle_gamma   90.00
#
_symmetry.space_group_name_H-M   'P 1'
#
loop_
_entity.id
_entity.type
_entity.pdbx_description
1 polymer ?
#
loop_
_entity_poly.entity_id
_entity_poly.type
_entity_poly.pdbx_seq_one_letter_code
_entity_poly.pdbx_strand_id
1 'polypeptide(L)'
;MKQQKWMNIYNSILRLRFYAFLELKKSFVINEFDTHFQEFVDDFNLNKNKDKAKFFGGQMLIGLSYLILVRTNEYIKNELSEREAIDVLKIDNWKIIEISSYEAFVFKYNISVKRLKEKNKKGILLYNNDSQKLNYFINKLRNSVSHYRYDTDIDNIILTDINPNNNDIEMKCSLKYSDFLNFCADYGTIVNDTLIKKRIIV
;
A
#
# COMPACT_ATOMS: atom_id res chain seq x y z
N MET A 1 -9.97 -22.30 1.46
CA MET A 1 -10.12 -21.05 0.67
C MET A 1 -9.58 -19.80 1.37
N LYS A 2 -9.87 -19.58 2.67
CA LYS A 2 -9.33 -18.45 3.46
C LYS A 2 -7.79 -18.40 3.49
N GLN A 3 -7.13 -19.52 3.81
CA GLN A 3 -5.66 -19.62 3.85
C GLN A 3 -5.00 -19.33 2.49
N GLN A 4 -5.49 -19.89 1.39
CA GLN A 4 -4.90 -19.67 0.06
C GLN A 4 -4.92 -18.21 -0.38
N LYS A 5 -6.03 -17.48 -0.12
CA LYS A 5 -6.10 -16.04 -0.42
C LYS A 5 -5.12 -15.24 0.45
N TRP A 6 -4.99 -15.59 1.73
CA TRP A 6 -4.03 -14.97 2.63
C TRP A 6 -2.58 -15.24 2.23
N MET A 7 -2.27 -16.47 1.77
CA MET A 7 -0.94 -16.83 1.30
C MET A 7 -0.48 -15.97 0.11
N ASN A 8 -1.39 -15.56 -0.78
CA ASN A 8 -1.05 -14.64 -1.87
C ASN A 8 -0.67 -13.23 -1.36
N ILE A 9 -1.37 -12.75 -0.32
CA ILE A 9 -1.05 -11.49 0.35
C ILE A 9 0.31 -11.61 1.04
N TYR A 10 0.51 -12.66 1.83
CA TYR A 10 1.76 -12.92 2.54
C TYR A 10 2.96 -13.05 1.60
N ASN A 11 2.82 -13.79 0.50
CA ASN A 11 3.86 -13.88 -0.53
C ASN A 11 4.18 -12.51 -1.15
N SER A 12 3.19 -11.63 -1.31
CA SER A 12 3.41 -10.27 -1.82
C SER A 12 4.19 -9.42 -0.82
N ILE A 13 3.88 -9.54 0.48
CA ILE A 13 4.63 -8.90 1.57
C ILE A 13 6.09 -9.37 1.55
N LEU A 14 6.33 -10.69 1.49
CA LEU A 14 7.68 -11.25 1.45
C LEU A 14 8.48 -10.78 0.23
N ARG A 15 7.86 -10.74 -0.96
CA ARG A 15 8.50 -10.25 -2.20
C ARG A 15 8.90 -8.79 -2.09
N LEU A 16 8.04 -7.95 -1.52
CA LEU A 16 8.33 -6.53 -1.35
C LEU A 16 9.45 -6.29 -0.32
N ARG A 17 9.47 -7.05 0.78
CA ARG A 17 10.57 -7.05 1.76
C ARG A 17 11.89 -7.53 1.16
N PHE A 18 11.84 -8.58 0.33
CA PHE A 18 13.02 -9.11 -0.36
C PHE A 18 13.58 -8.07 -1.34
N TYR A 19 12.73 -7.38 -2.09
CA TYR A 19 13.14 -6.28 -2.95
C TYR A 19 13.82 -5.16 -2.17
N ALA A 20 13.18 -4.67 -1.10
CA ALA A 20 13.76 -3.62 -0.25
C ALA A 20 15.13 -4.03 0.33
N PHE A 21 15.28 -5.30 0.71
CA PHE A 21 16.58 -5.84 1.14
C PHE A 21 17.63 -5.82 0.02
N LEU A 22 17.27 -6.26 -1.19
CA LEU A 22 18.18 -6.23 -2.33
C LEU A 22 18.62 -4.80 -2.65
N GLU A 23 17.71 -3.83 -2.63
CA GLU A 23 18.02 -2.44 -2.90
C GLU A 23 19.05 -1.88 -1.91
N LEU A 24 18.89 -2.20 -0.62
CA LEU A 24 19.76 -1.70 0.44
C LEU A 24 21.10 -2.44 0.54
N LYS A 25 21.14 -3.75 0.28
CA LYS A 25 22.30 -4.60 0.61
C LYS A 25 23.00 -5.19 -0.60
N LYS A 26 22.32 -5.28 -1.73
CA LYS A 26 22.74 -6.03 -2.92
C LYS A 26 22.25 -5.33 -4.20
N SER A 27 22.35 -4.00 -4.27
CA SER A 27 21.83 -3.23 -5.41
C SER A 27 22.41 -3.66 -6.76
N PHE A 28 23.64 -4.18 -6.79
CA PHE A 28 24.23 -4.78 -7.98
C PHE A 28 23.43 -5.97 -8.54
N VAL A 29 22.79 -6.77 -7.69
CA VAL A 29 21.94 -7.90 -8.09
C VAL A 29 20.68 -7.40 -8.79
N ILE A 30 20.13 -6.24 -8.38
CA ILE A 30 19.00 -5.62 -9.08
C ILE A 30 19.42 -5.20 -10.49
N ASN A 31 20.61 -4.62 -10.65
CA ASN A 31 21.12 -4.25 -11.97
C ASN A 31 21.32 -5.49 -12.87
N GLU A 32 21.79 -6.60 -12.31
CA GLU A 32 21.94 -7.87 -13.02
C GLU A 32 20.57 -8.43 -13.45
N PHE A 33 19.57 -8.42 -12.56
CA PHE A 33 18.20 -8.81 -12.91
C PHE A 33 17.56 -7.89 -13.96
N ASP A 34 17.74 -6.58 -13.84
CA ASP A 34 17.25 -5.62 -14.83
C ASP A 34 17.93 -5.84 -16.19
N THR A 35 19.21 -6.19 -16.21
CA THR A 35 19.95 -6.53 -17.45
C THR A 35 19.37 -7.79 -18.09
N HIS A 36 19.22 -8.88 -17.35
CA HIS A 36 18.64 -10.12 -17.88
C HIS A 36 17.17 -9.98 -18.29
N PHE A 37 16.41 -9.13 -17.60
CA PHE A 37 15.03 -8.86 -17.98
C PHE A 37 14.96 -8.02 -19.25
N GLN A 38 15.86 -7.05 -19.43
CA GLN A 38 15.99 -6.31 -20.68
C GLN A 38 16.30 -7.26 -21.84
N GLU A 39 17.28 -8.16 -21.67
CA GLU A 39 17.64 -9.19 -22.66
C GLU A 39 16.42 -10.04 -23.04
N PHE A 40 15.67 -10.55 -22.06
CA PHE A 40 14.43 -11.28 -22.29
C PHE A 40 13.39 -10.44 -23.07
N VAL A 41 13.16 -9.20 -22.67
CA VAL A 41 12.19 -8.32 -23.33
C VAL A 41 12.57 -8.05 -24.79
N ASP A 42 13.86 -7.88 -25.07
CA ASP A 42 14.41 -7.66 -26.40
C ASP A 42 14.28 -8.93 -27.27
N ASP A 43 14.62 -10.11 -26.72
CA ASP A 43 14.52 -11.41 -27.39
C ASP A 43 13.09 -11.73 -27.86
N PHE A 44 12.09 -11.36 -27.04
CA PHE A 44 10.67 -11.57 -27.35
C PHE A 44 10.03 -10.37 -28.06
N ASN A 45 10.80 -9.34 -28.41
CA ASN A 45 10.36 -8.14 -29.11
C ASN A 45 9.17 -7.44 -28.41
N LEU A 46 9.15 -7.50 -27.08
CA LEU A 46 8.05 -7.03 -26.24
C LEU A 46 8.10 -5.52 -26.00
N ASN A 47 9.22 -4.86 -26.32
CA ASN A 47 9.45 -3.45 -26.09
C ASN A 47 9.80 -2.70 -27.37
N LYS A 48 8.75 -2.35 -28.12
CA LYS A 48 8.85 -1.66 -29.42
C LYS A 48 9.48 -0.26 -29.32
N ASN A 49 9.50 0.34 -28.12
CA ASN A 49 10.00 1.69 -27.90
C ASN A 49 11.47 1.73 -27.44
N LYS A 50 12.10 0.56 -27.20
CA LYS A 50 13.50 0.44 -26.72
C LYS A 50 13.82 1.18 -25.41
N ASP A 51 12.82 1.46 -24.59
CA ASP A 51 13.07 2.02 -23.25
C ASP A 51 13.77 0.97 -22.36
N LYS A 52 14.57 1.38 -21.38
CA LYS A 52 15.14 0.42 -20.42
C LYS A 52 14.04 -0.20 -19.56
N ALA A 53 13.70 -1.46 -19.85
CA ALA A 53 12.86 -2.30 -19.03
C ALA A 53 13.59 -2.64 -17.73
N LYS A 54 12.84 -2.65 -16.62
CA LYS A 54 13.34 -3.04 -15.31
C LYS A 54 12.51 -4.19 -14.78
N PHE A 55 13.18 -5.22 -14.29
CA PHE A 55 12.53 -6.34 -13.63
C PHE A 55 11.80 -5.83 -12.39
N PHE A 56 12.46 -4.98 -11.59
CA PHE A 56 11.84 -4.28 -10.46
C PHE A 56 11.49 -2.84 -10.82
N GLY A 57 10.69 -2.65 -11.87
CA GLY A 57 10.19 -1.34 -12.26
C GLY A 57 9.08 -0.80 -11.33
N GLY A 58 8.87 0.51 -11.34
CA GLY A 58 7.82 1.17 -10.54
C GLY A 58 6.41 0.62 -10.76
N GLN A 59 6.12 0.06 -11.94
CA GLN A 59 4.82 -0.60 -12.18
C GLN A 59 4.67 -1.94 -11.44
N MET A 60 5.72 -2.77 -11.40
CA MET A 60 5.69 -4.04 -10.66
C MET A 60 5.57 -3.79 -9.16
N LEU A 61 6.32 -2.82 -8.64
CA LEU A 61 6.32 -2.46 -7.23
C LEU A 61 4.98 -1.81 -6.81
N ILE A 62 4.35 -1.00 -7.67
CA ILE A 62 2.95 -0.54 -7.46
C ILE A 62 2.00 -1.74 -7.50
N GLY A 63 2.20 -2.71 -8.40
CA GLY A 63 1.41 -3.94 -8.46
C GLY A 63 1.49 -4.76 -7.17
N LEU A 64 2.67 -4.89 -6.57
CA LEU A 64 2.83 -5.54 -5.26
C LEU A 64 2.14 -4.73 -4.15
N SER A 65 2.28 -3.41 -4.14
CA SER A 65 1.56 -2.52 -3.21
C SER A 65 0.05 -2.59 -3.38
N TYR A 66 -0.46 -2.75 -4.61
CA TYR A 66 -1.87 -3.03 -4.88
C TYR A 66 -2.30 -4.34 -4.21
N LEU A 67 -1.51 -5.41 -4.38
CA LEU A 67 -1.84 -6.70 -3.76
C LEU A 67 -1.88 -6.57 -2.24
N ILE A 68 -0.93 -5.86 -1.63
CA ILE A 68 -0.92 -5.67 -0.19
C ILE A 68 -2.06 -4.75 0.27
N LEU A 69 -2.30 -3.60 -0.34
CA LEU A 69 -3.34 -2.68 0.12
C LEU A 69 -4.76 -3.17 -0.19
N VAL A 70 -5.01 -3.56 -1.45
CA VAL A 70 -6.36 -3.89 -1.92
C VAL A 70 -6.77 -5.27 -1.44
N ARG A 71 -5.94 -6.31 -1.64
CA ARG A 71 -6.33 -7.68 -1.27
C ARG A 71 -6.40 -7.87 0.25
N THR A 72 -5.54 -7.22 1.03
CA THR A 72 -5.66 -7.23 2.50
C THR A 72 -6.96 -6.59 2.96
N ASN A 73 -7.34 -5.44 2.38
CA ASN A 73 -8.63 -4.82 2.71
C ASN A 73 -9.83 -5.68 2.28
N GLU A 74 -9.77 -6.31 1.11
CA GLU A 74 -10.79 -7.26 0.68
C GLU A 74 -10.91 -8.46 1.61
N TYR A 75 -9.77 -9.00 2.07
CA TYR A 75 -9.76 -10.09 3.04
C TYR A 75 -10.41 -9.66 4.36
N ILE A 76 -9.98 -8.52 4.92
CA ILE A 76 -10.55 -7.97 6.16
C ILE A 76 -12.06 -7.81 6.02
N LYS A 77 -12.54 -7.24 4.91
CA LYS A 77 -13.96 -6.96 4.70
C LYS A 77 -14.81 -8.22 4.51
N ASN A 78 -14.29 -9.22 3.79
CA ASN A 78 -15.09 -10.38 3.39
C ASN A 78 -15.02 -11.54 4.39
N GLU A 79 -13.93 -11.61 5.15
CA GLU A 79 -13.61 -12.81 5.93
C GLU A 79 -13.68 -12.60 7.45
N LEU A 80 -13.73 -11.33 7.91
CA LEU A 80 -13.82 -10.94 9.32
C LEU A 80 -15.17 -10.31 9.65
N SER A 81 -15.61 -10.45 10.89
CA SER A 81 -16.72 -9.65 11.42
C SER A 81 -16.34 -8.16 11.52
N GLU A 82 -17.34 -7.27 11.57
CA GLU A 82 -17.11 -5.82 11.70
C GLU A 82 -16.23 -5.47 12.91
N ARG A 83 -16.46 -6.14 14.05
CA ARG A 83 -15.66 -5.93 15.27
C ARG A 83 -14.20 -6.36 15.08
N GLU A 84 -13.96 -7.49 14.44
CA GLU A 84 -12.61 -7.98 14.14
C GLU A 84 -11.91 -7.07 13.14
N ALA A 85 -12.60 -6.62 12.10
CA ALA A 85 -12.06 -5.70 11.11
C ALA A 85 -11.62 -4.36 11.73
N ILE A 86 -12.44 -3.80 12.62
CA ILE A 86 -12.09 -2.59 13.39
C ILE A 86 -10.85 -2.87 14.24
N ASP A 87 -10.84 -3.98 14.97
CA ASP A 87 -9.75 -4.35 15.85
C ASP A 87 -8.41 -4.56 15.13
N VAL A 88 -8.42 -5.15 13.94
CA VAL A 88 -7.20 -5.37 13.13
C VAL A 88 -6.57 -4.04 12.72
N LEU A 89 -7.40 -3.04 12.41
CA LEU A 89 -6.96 -1.73 11.91
C LEU A 89 -6.81 -0.69 13.03
N LYS A 90 -6.96 -1.06 14.30
CA LYS A 90 -6.74 -0.16 15.44
C LYS A 90 -5.30 0.32 15.49
N ILE A 91 -5.13 1.61 15.78
CA ILE A 91 -3.82 2.24 15.86
C ILE A 91 -2.92 1.63 16.96
N ASP A 92 -3.50 0.98 17.97
CA ASP A 92 -2.75 0.26 18.99
C ASP A 92 -1.87 -0.85 18.40
N ASN A 93 -2.27 -1.49 17.30
CA ASN A 93 -1.45 -2.50 16.63
C ASN A 93 -0.25 -1.88 15.89
N TRP A 94 -0.29 -0.58 15.60
CA TRP A 94 0.76 0.14 14.90
C TRP A 94 1.85 0.68 15.85
N LYS A 95 1.63 0.62 17.16
CA LYS A 95 2.61 1.03 18.18
C LYS A 95 3.91 0.20 18.11
N ILE A 96 3.87 -1.00 17.55
CA ILE A 96 5.05 -1.85 17.33
C ILE A 96 6.09 -1.19 16.40
N ILE A 97 5.64 -0.28 15.53
CA ILE A 97 6.51 0.55 14.68
C ILE A 97 6.46 2.03 15.08
N GLU A 98 6.17 2.31 16.35
CA GLU A 98 6.19 3.66 16.94
C GLU A 98 5.16 4.63 16.35
N ILE A 99 4.06 4.12 15.80
CA ILE A 99 2.93 4.93 15.35
C ILE A 99 1.84 4.91 16.42
N SER A 100 1.64 6.05 17.09
CA SER A 100 0.64 6.21 18.16
C SER A 100 -0.52 7.15 17.81
N SER A 101 -0.43 7.91 16.71
CA SER A 101 -1.46 8.82 16.21
C SER A 101 -1.45 8.88 14.68
N TYR A 102 -2.49 9.46 14.07
CA TYR A 102 -2.49 9.71 12.63
C TYR A 102 -1.33 10.61 12.20
N GLU A 103 -1.01 11.62 13.00
CA GLU A 103 0.08 12.55 12.72
C GLU A 103 1.45 11.84 12.79
N ALA A 104 1.65 10.91 13.73
CA ALA A 104 2.86 10.08 13.78
C ALA A 104 3.00 9.19 12.54
N PHE A 105 1.88 8.66 12.03
CA PHE A 105 1.85 7.91 10.76
C PHE A 105 2.27 8.78 9.57
N VAL A 106 1.68 9.97 9.44
CA VAL A 106 1.99 10.93 8.38
C VAL A 106 3.48 11.32 8.41
N PHE A 107 4.01 11.55 9.62
CA PHE A 107 5.41 11.89 9.82
C PHE A 107 6.36 10.75 9.47
N LYS A 108 6.11 9.52 9.96
CA LYS A 108 6.99 8.36 9.73
C LYS A 108 7.25 8.08 8.25
N TYR A 109 6.20 8.23 7.41
CA TYR A 109 6.28 7.97 5.97
C TYR A 109 6.39 9.26 5.13
N ASN A 110 6.77 10.39 5.74
CA ASN A 110 6.95 11.68 5.06
C ASN A 110 5.79 12.07 4.13
N ILE A 111 4.54 11.85 4.56
CA ILE A 111 3.37 12.02 3.70
C ILE A 111 2.99 13.50 3.63
N SER A 112 3.03 14.09 2.44
CA SER A 112 2.49 15.42 2.19
C SER A 112 1.00 15.32 1.87
N VAL A 113 0.14 15.57 2.86
CA VAL A 113 -1.32 15.55 2.72
C VAL A 113 -1.81 16.92 2.25
N LYS A 114 -2.13 17.05 0.96
CA LYS A 114 -2.70 18.28 0.38
C LYS A 114 -4.19 18.42 0.67
N ARG A 115 -4.88 17.29 0.79
CA ARG A 115 -6.31 17.24 1.09
C ARG A 115 -6.67 15.93 1.77
N LEU A 116 -7.44 16.03 2.85
CA LEU A 116 -8.17 14.93 3.45
C LEU A 116 -9.54 15.45 3.88
N LYS A 117 -10.60 14.88 3.33
CA LYS A 117 -11.96 15.30 3.65
C LYS A 117 -12.29 14.91 5.10
N GLU A 118 -12.77 15.88 5.88
CA GLU A 118 -13.09 15.66 7.30
C GLU A 118 -14.59 15.44 7.54
N LYS A 119 -15.44 16.06 6.73
CA LYS A 119 -16.90 16.04 6.86
C LYS A 119 -17.58 15.60 5.57
N ASN A 120 -18.72 14.94 5.71
CA ASN A 120 -19.60 14.65 4.57
C ASN A 120 -20.43 15.90 4.18
N LYS A 121 -21.23 15.80 3.11
CA LYS A 121 -22.07 16.92 2.62
C LYS A 121 -23.13 17.40 3.63
N LYS A 122 -23.47 16.58 4.62
CA LYS A 122 -24.38 16.91 5.73
C LYS A 122 -23.64 17.55 6.92
N GLY A 123 -22.34 17.81 6.81
CA GLY A 123 -21.51 18.38 7.89
C GLY A 123 -21.10 17.39 8.98
N ILE A 124 -21.42 16.10 8.83
CA ILE A 124 -21.09 15.06 9.81
C ILE A 124 -19.62 14.65 9.63
N LEU A 125 -18.88 14.56 10.73
CA LEU A 125 -17.50 14.09 10.76
C LEU A 125 -17.39 12.66 10.21
N LEU A 126 -16.37 12.43 9.39
CA LEU A 126 -16.06 11.12 8.78
C LEU A 126 -15.27 10.21 9.73
N TYR A 127 -14.66 10.78 10.77
CA TYR A 127 -13.90 10.08 11.80
C TYR A 127 -13.87 10.94 13.07
N ASN A 128 -13.80 10.29 14.23
CA ASN A 128 -13.83 10.92 15.55
C ASN A 128 -12.59 10.60 16.40
N ASN A 129 -11.68 9.73 15.92
CA ASN A 129 -10.44 9.37 16.61
C ASN A 129 -9.35 8.96 15.61
N ASP A 130 -8.12 8.80 16.09
CA ASP A 130 -6.95 8.44 15.27
C ASP A 130 -7.10 7.11 14.52
N SER A 131 -7.68 6.09 15.16
CA SER A 131 -7.89 4.79 14.49
C SER A 131 -8.85 4.93 13.31
N GLN A 132 -9.94 5.69 13.49
CA GLN A 132 -10.90 5.96 12.42
C GLN A 132 -10.29 6.82 11.32
N LYS A 133 -9.50 7.84 11.67
CA LYS A 133 -8.81 8.73 10.71
C LYS A 133 -7.76 7.97 9.90
N LEU A 134 -6.94 7.14 10.55
CA LEU A 134 -5.96 6.27 9.91
C LEU A 134 -6.62 5.28 8.96
N ASN A 135 -7.64 4.55 9.43
CA ASN A 135 -8.38 3.61 8.61
C ASN A 135 -9.07 4.30 7.41
N TYR A 136 -9.65 5.48 7.64
CA TYR A 136 -10.21 6.30 6.56
C TYR A 136 -9.12 6.64 5.54
N PHE A 137 -7.97 7.16 5.97
CA PHE A 137 -6.85 7.51 5.09
C PHE A 137 -6.31 6.32 4.30
N ILE A 138 -6.07 5.17 4.95
CA ILE A 138 -5.61 3.94 4.28
C ILE A 138 -6.61 3.47 3.23
N ASN A 139 -7.92 3.53 3.52
CA ASN A 139 -8.95 3.22 2.54
C ASN A 139 -8.91 4.18 1.33
N LYS A 140 -8.57 5.46 1.54
CA LYS A 140 -8.37 6.41 0.46
C LYS A 140 -7.16 6.10 -0.38
N LEU A 141 -6.02 5.78 0.23
CA LEU A 141 -4.82 5.32 -0.49
C LEU A 141 -5.14 4.08 -1.34
N ARG A 142 -5.80 3.10 -0.73
CA ARG A 142 -6.25 1.87 -1.39
C ARG A 142 -7.13 2.17 -2.61
N ASN A 143 -8.08 3.09 -2.49
CA ASN A 143 -8.98 3.46 -3.59
C ASN A 143 -8.25 4.18 -4.72
N SER A 144 -7.28 5.05 -4.40
CA SER A 144 -6.43 5.69 -5.40
C SER A 144 -5.67 4.65 -6.21
N VAL A 145 -5.06 3.67 -5.54
CA VAL A 145 -4.33 2.58 -6.19
C VAL A 145 -5.28 1.67 -7.00
N SER A 146 -6.43 1.27 -6.43
CA SER A 146 -7.34 0.34 -7.10
C SER A 146 -8.01 0.89 -8.34
N HIS A 147 -8.17 2.22 -8.41
CA HIS A 147 -8.76 2.90 -9.56
C HIS A 147 -7.73 3.53 -10.50
N TYR A 148 -6.44 3.22 -10.32
CA TYR A 148 -5.34 3.81 -11.12
C TYR A 148 -5.33 5.34 -11.10
N ARG A 149 -5.72 5.94 -9.96
CA ARG A 149 -5.78 7.39 -9.75
C ARG A 149 -4.51 7.86 -9.03
N TYR A 150 -3.39 7.57 -9.65
CA TYR A 150 -2.09 7.99 -9.18
C TYR A 150 -1.22 8.45 -10.33
N ASP A 151 -0.42 9.47 -10.07
CA ASP A 151 0.66 9.89 -10.95
C ASP A 151 1.98 9.53 -10.28
N THR A 152 2.99 9.23 -11.10
CA THR A 152 4.35 8.99 -10.64
C THR A 152 5.28 10.01 -11.28
N ASP A 153 6.07 10.68 -10.46
CA ASP A 153 7.27 11.41 -10.87
C ASP A 153 8.51 10.58 -10.49
N ILE A 154 9.72 11.01 -10.85
CA ILE A 154 11.00 10.29 -10.68
C ILE A 154 11.13 9.67 -9.27
N ASP A 155 10.75 10.41 -8.23
CA ASP A 155 10.91 9.97 -6.83
C ASP A 155 9.60 9.84 -6.04
N ASN A 156 8.48 10.31 -6.58
CA ASN A 156 7.25 10.50 -5.80
C ASN A 156 6.05 9.82 -6.45
N ILE A 157 5.16 9.32 -5.61
CA ILE A 157 3.81 8.92 -5.99
C ILE A 157 2.82 9.96 -5.49
N ILE A 158 1.92 10.40 -6.36
CA ILE A 158 0.83 11.32 -6.05
C ILE A 158 -0.46 10.53 -6.11
N LEU A 159 -1.14 10.38 -4.98
CA LEU A 159 -2.36 9.58 -4.85
C LEU A 159 -3.56 10.52 -4.71
N THR A 160 -4.58 10.30 -5.54
CA THR A 160 -5.83 11.06 -5.49
C THR A 160 -7.02 10.11 -5.36
N ASP A 161 -7.85 10.29 -4.33
CA ASP A 161 -9.14 9.59 -4.23
C ASP A 161 -10.27 10.56 -4.57
N ILE A 162 -11.23 10.07 -5.36
CA ILE A 162 -12.36 10.84 -5.86
C ILE A 162 -13.62 10.02 -5.57
N ASN A 163 -14.60 10.66 -4.95
CA ASN A 163 -15.89 10.04 -4.73
C ASN A 163 -16.62 9.86 -6.07
N PRO A 164 -16.94 8.63 -6.49
CA PRO A 164 -17.51 8.38 -7.81
C PRO A 164 -18.92 8.98 -7.97
N ASN A 165 -19.63 9.24 -6.88
CA ASN A 165 -21.01 9.71 -6.92
C ASN A 165 -21.13 11.22 -7.19
N ASN A 166 -20.06 11.97 -6.99
CA ASN A 166 -20.11 13.44 -7.09
C ASN A 166 -18.81 14.09 -7.57
N ASN A 167 -17.79 13.29 -7.92
CA ASN A 167 -16.47 13.76 -8.36
C ASN A 167 -15.72 14.66 -7.37
N ASP A 168 -16.12 14.69 -6.09
CA ASP A 168 -15.38 15.40 -5.06
C ASP A 168 -14.07 14.65 -4.75
N ILE A 169 -12.95 15.38 -4.77
CA ILE A 169 -11.67 14.86 -4.24
C ILE A 169 -11.83 14.64 -2.73
N GLU A 170 -11.66 13.41 -2.27
CA GLU A 170 -11.75 13.07 -0.84
C GLU A 170 -10.37 12.97 -0.18
N MET A 171 -9.35 12.64 -0.96
CA MET A 171 -7.96 12.63 -0.52
C MET A 171 -7.04 13.03 -1.68
N LYS A 172 -6.03 13.83 -1.38
CA LYS A 172 -4.87 14.04 -2.26
C LYS A 172 -3.62 14.11 -1.41
N CYS A 173 -2.67 13.23 -1.66
CA CYS A 173 -1.37 13.25 -0.99
C CYS A 173 -0.23 12.91 -1.94
N SER A 174 0.99 13.20 -1.50
CA SER A 174 2.21 12.77 -2.18
C SER A 174 3.23 12.30 -1.15
N LEU A 175 4.00 11.29 -1.51
CA LEU A 175 5.09 10.76 -0.70
C LEU A 175 6.13 10.15 -1.63
N LYS A 176 7.36 9.97 -1.11
CA LYS A 176 8.40 9.28 -1.85
C LYS A 176 7.96 7.86 -2.17
N TYR A 177 8.38 7.37 -3.31
CA TYR A 177 8.05 6.03 -3.77
C TYR A 177 8.52 4.97 -2.75
N SER A 178 9.74 5.11 -2.23
CA SER A 178 10.29 4.27 -1.16
C SER A 178 9.42 4.27 0.10
N ASP A 179 8.92 5.44 0.52
CA ASP A 179 8.10 5.58 1.72
C ASP A 179 6.74 4.93 1.52
N PHE A 180 6.17 5.01 0.31
CA PHE A 180 4.95 4.30 -0.05
C PHE A 180 5.10 2.78 -0.01
N LEU A 181 6.21 2.24 -0.53
CA LEU A 181 6.48 0.80 -0.47
C LEU A 181 6.68 0.33 0.98
N ASN A 182 7.46 1.07 1.77
CA ASN A 182 7.68 0.78 3.19
C ASN A 182 6.36 0.78 3.97
N PHE A 183 5.51 1.78 3.74
CA PHE A 183 4.16 1.79 4.30
C PHE A 183 3.36 0.54 3.93
N CYS A 184 3.37 0.12 2.66
CA CYS A 184 2.63 -1.06 2.23
C CYS A 184 3.16 -2.32 2.92
N ALA A 185 4.48 -2.48 3.05
CA ALA A 185 5.10 -3.59 3.76
C ALA A 185 4.66 -3.63 5.23
N ASP A 186 4.81 -2.51 5.93
CA ASP A 186 4.48 -2.38 7.35
C ASP A 186 2.99 -2.64 7.60
N TYR A 187 2.12 -2.06 6.75
CA TYR A 187 0.68 -2.33 6.80
C TYR A 187 0.37 -3.83 6.68
N GLY A 188 0.95 -4.49 5.68
CA GLY A 188 0.75 -5.93 5.48
C GLY A 188 1.23 -6.75 6.66
N THR A 189 2.41 -6.44 7.21
CA THR A 189 2.99 -7.13 8.37
C THR A 189 2.16 -6.91 9.63
N ILE A 190 1.74 -5.68 9.93
CA ILE A 190 0.91 -5.39 11.12
C ILE A 190 -0.42 -6.15 11.06
N VAL A 191 -1.07 -6.16 9.90
CA VAL A 191 -2.32 -6.92 9.73
C VAL A 191 -2.06 -8.41 9.92
N ASN A 192 -1.01 -8.95 9.29
CA ASN A 192 -0.64 -10.36 9.44
C ASN A 192 -0.43 -10.76 10.90
N ASP A 193 0.41 -10.02 11.61
CA ASP A 193 0.77 -10.31 12.99
C ASP A 193 -0.45 -10.22 13.91
N THR A 194 -1.34 -9.26 13.63
CA THR A 194 -2.60 -9.13 14.36
C THR A 194 -3.54 -10.32 14.11
N LEU A 195 -3.64 -10.79 12.87
CA LEU A 195 -4.45 -11.97 12.53
C LEU A 195 -3.92 -13.26 13.17
N ILE A 196 -2.58 -13.45 13.18
CA ILE A 196 -1.92 -14.58 13.86
C ILE A 196 -2.15 -14.50 15.36
N LYS A 197 -1.90 -13.34 15.98
CA LYS A 197 -2.08 -13.13 17.42
C LYS A 197 -3.50 -13.43 17.88
N LYS A 198 -4.49 -13.10 17.04
CA LYS A 198 -5.91 -13.37 17.30
C LYS A 198 -6.35 -14.78 16.91
N ARG A 199 -5.45 -15.64 16.40
CA ARG A 199 -5.73 -17.01 15.91
C ARG A 199 -6.83 -17.05 14.83
N ILE A 200 -6.93 -15.99 14.04
CA ILE A 200 -7.90 -15.87 12.94
C ILE A 200 -7.39 -16.61 11.70
N ILE A 201 -6.07 -16.57 11.50
CA ILE A 201 -5.34 -17.40 10.56
C ILE A 201 -4.43 -18.33 11.36
N VAL A 202 -4.39 -19.59 10.94
CA VAL A 202 -3.54 -20.66 11.49
C VAL A 202 -2.64 -21.15 10.38
#